data_AF-A0ABD6CI18-F1
#
_entry.id   AF-A0ABD6CI18-F1
#
_cell.length_a   1.000
_cell.length_b   1.000
_cell.length_c   1.000
_cell.angle_alpha   90.00
_cell.angle_beta   90.00
_cell.angle_gamma   90.00
#
_symmetry.space_group_name_H-M   'P 1'
#
loop_
_entity.id
_entity.type
_entity.pdbx_description
1 polymer ?
#
loop_
_entity_poly.entity_id
_entity_poly.type
_entity_poly.pdbx_seq_one_letter_code
_entity_poly.pdbx_strand_id
1 'polypeptide(L)'
;MQRRTFLAAASIGIAATAGCASITGTDSGSEGESGSGDGSAEGERIELADGAPEATGAQTLRVPVAESIAGQTLSAVAATYPRERFVVDSASHDAITVGVDRTGDGALDEEFGSDAISGANNNDYSFTVTMDTAYELREGDVVVLDYPTVSNPQEAGEYDVSITLNDQQETVVPVAIE
;
A
#
# COMPACT_ATOMS: atom_id res chain seq x y z
N MET A 1 6.75 7.11 67.80
CA MET A 1 5.50 6.38 67.44
C MET A 1 5.87 5.36 66.36
N GLN A 2 6.23 4.11 66.67
CA GLN A 2 5.43 2.97 67.10
C GLN A 2 4.69 2.26 65.94
N ARG A 3 5.42 1.29 65.37
CA ARG A 3 5.04 -0.01 64.75
C ARG A 3 3.57 -0.26 64.38
N ARG A 4 3.33 -0.90 63.22
CA ARG A 4 2.84 -2.30 63.13
C ARG A 4 2.69 -2.83 61.68
N THR A 5 3.32 -3.98 61.47
CA THR A 5 3.17 -5.00 60.42
C THR A 5 1.91 -5.85 60.65
N PHE A 6 1.20 -6.31 59.59
CA PHE A 6 0.38 -7.55 59.45
C PHE A 6 -0.02 -7.63 57.94
N LEU A 7 0.22 -8.64 57.09
CA LEU A 7 0.27 -10.12 57.10
C LEU A 7 -1.09 -10.80 56.83
N ALA A 8 -1.20 -11.49 55.68
CA ALA A 8 -1.99 -12.73 55.36
C ALA A 8 -2.36 -12.72 53.84
N ALA A 9 -1.84 -13.57 52.95
CA ALA A 9 -1.90 -15.05 52.84
C ALA A 9 -3.30 -15.60 52.48
N ALA A 10 -3.43 -16.23 51.31
CA ALA A 10 -3.79 -17.65 51.14
C ALA A 10 -4.27 -17.97 49.72
N SER A 11 -3.89 -19.17 49.29
CA SER A 11 -3.93 -19.79 47.97
C SER A 11 -5.16 -20.69 47.77
N ILE A 12 -5.29 -21.22 46.53
CA ILE A 12 -5.80 -22.55 46.08
C ILE A 12 -6.92 -22.48 45.04
N GLY A 13 -6.73 -23.23 43.95
CA GLY A 13 -7.80 -23.65 43.04
C GLY A 13 -7.33 -24.24 41.71
N ILE A 14 -6.65 -25.39 41.72
CA ILE A 14 -6.44 -26.20 40.51
C ILE A 14 -7.76 -26.92 40.21
N ALA A 15 -8.35 -26.66 39.05
CA ALA A 15 -9.41 -27.50 38.48
C ALA A 15 -8.90 -28.13 37.18
N ALA A 16 -8.46 -29.39 37.28
CA ALA A 16 -8.27 -30.25 36.13
C ALA A 16 -9.61 -30.91 35.83
N THR A 17 -10.24 -30.55 34.70
CA THR A 17 -11.35 -31.32 34.13
C THR A 17 -10.85 -32.07 32.91
N ALA A 18 -10.41 -33.30 33.13
CA ALA A 18 -10.34 -34.30 32.07
C ALA A 18 -11.76 -34.74 31.73
N GLY A 19 -12.18 -34.51 30.48
CA GLY A 19 -13.43 -35.00 29.94
C GLY A 19 -13.18 -35.61 28.55
N CYS A 20 -12.93 -36.91 28.50
CA CYS A 20 -13.09 -37.71 27.28
C CYS A 20 -14.49 -38.33 27.29
N ALA A 21 -15.30 -38.08 26.26
CA ALA A 21 -16.14 -39.10 25.63
C ALA A 21 -16.81 -38.54 24.36
N SER A 22 -16.56 -39.26 23.28
CA SER A 22 -17.15 -39.23 21.95
C SER A 22 -18.65 -39.56 21.95
N ILE A 23 -19.47 -38.92 21.10
CA ILE A 23 -20.72 -39.48 20.55
C ILE A 23 -21.30 -38.64 19.37
N THR A 24 -21.39 -39.29 18.20
CA THR A 24 -22.35 -39.18 17.07
C THR A 24 -22.89 -37.83 16.55
N GLY A 25 -22.62 -37.54 15.26
CA GLY A 25 -23.64 -37.61 14.19
C GLY A 25 -24.60 -36.44 13.93
N THR A 26 -24.34 -35.78 12.79
CA THR A 26 -25.27 -35.12 11.84
C THR A 26 -25.63 -33.62 12.00
N ASP A 27 -25.15 -32.90 10.97
CA ASP A 27 -25.76 -31.82 10.17
C ASP A 27 -25.98 -30.38 10.69
N SER A 28 -25.63 -29.48 9.76
CA SER A 28 -26.08 -28.10 9.56
C SER A 28 -25.49 -26.96 10.40
N GLY A 29 -24.71 -26.14 9.69
CA GLY A 29 -24.75 -24.68 9.80
C GLY A 29 -23.53 -24.03 10.45
N SER A 30 -22.90 -23.13 9.67
CA SER A 30 -22.47 -21.78 10.09
C SER A 30 -21.74 -21.64 11.45
N GLU A 31 -20.58 -21.03 11.57
CA GLU A 31 -19.96 -19.92 10.88
C GLU A 31 -18.61 -19.71 11.58
N GLY A 32 -17.62 -19.22 10.85
CA GLY A 32 -16.49 -18.53 11.44
C GLY A 32 -15.33 -19.43 11.86
N GLU A 33 -14.39 -19.64 10.95
CA GLU A 33 -12.96 -19.46 11.25
C GLU A 33 -12.15 -19.68 10.00
N SER A 34 -11.81 -18.58 9.35
CA SER A 34 -10.44 -18.27 8.95
C SER A 34 -10.52 -16.86 8.42
N GLY A 35 -10.21 -15.89 9.29
CA GLY A 35 -9.79 -14.58 8.80
C GLY A 35 -8.61 -14.84 7.88
N SER A 36 -8.85 -14.69 6.58
CA SER A 36 -7.78 -14.49 5.62
C SER A 36 -7.03 -13.27 6.13
N GLY A 37 -5.86 -13.51 6.73
CA GLY A 37 -4.89 -12.48 6.97
C GLY A 37 -4.56 -11.91 5.61
N ASP A 38 -5.20 -10.80 5.29
CA ASP A 38 -4.81 -9.91 4.21
C ASP A 38 -3.43 -9.37 4.60
N GLY A 39 -2.42 -10.16 4.30
CA GLY A 39 -1.05 -9.70 4.25
C GLY A 39 -0.88 -8.89 2.99
N SER A 40 -1.60 -7.78 2.88
CA SER A 40 -1.19 -6.69 1.99
C SER A 40 0.23 -6.35 2.40
N ALA A 41 1.18 -6.52 1.49
CA ALA A 41 2.54 -6.05 1.67
C ALA A 41 2.45 -4.55 2.03
N GLU A 42 2.66 -4.21 3.30
CA GLU A 42 2.36 -2.86 3.83
C GLU A 42 3.17 -1.73 3.15
N GLY A 43 4.13 -2.07 2.28
CA GLY A 43 4.94 -1.13 1.51
C GLY A 43 4.43 -0.79 0.11
N GLU A 44 3.74 -1.70 -0.59
CA GLU A 44 3.39 -1.57 -2.02
C GLU A 44 1.89 -1.43 -2.18
N ARG A 45 1.43 -0.21 -2.50
CA ARG A 45 -0.01 0.06 -2.61
C ARG A 45 -0.32 1.13 -3.65
N ILE A 46 -1.48 0.96 -4.27
CA ILE A 46 -2.14 2.02 -5.05
C ILE A 46 -3.44 2.34 -4.31
N GLU A 47 -3.60 3.60 -3.94
CA GLU A 47 -4.81 4.10 -3.34
C GLU A 47 -5.61 4.92 -4.35
N LEU A 48 -6.90 4.63 -4.41
CA LEU A 48 -7.84 5.34 -5.26
C LEU A 48 -8.55 6.41 -4.43
N ALA A 49 -8.69 7.61 -4.98
CA ALA A 49 -9.57 8.62 -4.38
C ALA A 49 -11.04 8.16 -4.38
N ASP A 50 -11.45 7.42 -5.42
CA ASP A 50 -12.75 6.78 -5.54
C ASP A 50 -12.57 5.41 -6.22
N GLY A 51 -12.99 4.35 -5.53
CA GLY A 51 -12.88 2.96 -5.99
C GLY A 51 -14.03 2.51 -6.89
N ALA A 52 -15.02 3.36 -7.14
CA ALA A 52 -16.18 2.99 -7.92
C ALA A 52 -15.84 2.75 -9.40
N PRO A 53 -16.61 1.88 -10.09
CA PRO A 53 -16.48 1.72 -11.53
C PRO A 53 -16.74 3.03 -12.27
N GLU A 54 -15.97 3.28 -13.32
CA GLU A 54 -16.01 4.51 -14.14
C GLU A 54 -15.69 5.81 -13.37
N ALA A 55 -15.30 5.73 -12.08
CA ALA A 55 -14.86 6.91 -11.35
C ALA A 55 -13.54 7.43 -11.90
N THR A 56 -13.40 8.76 -11.93
CA THR A 56 -12.17 9.45 -12.31
C THR A 56 -11.66 10.23 -11.13
N GLY A 57 -10.38 10.05 -10.79
CA GLY A 57 -9.79 10.77 -9.68
C GLY A 57 -8.29 10.57 -9.54
N ALA A 58 -7.77 11.11 -8.43
CA ALA A 58 -6.39 10.94 -8.05
C ALA A 58 -6.10 9.49 -7.64
N GLN A 59 -4.91 9.03 -7.97
CA GLN A 59 -4.36 7.77 -7.50
C GLN A 59 -3.00 8.02 -6.85
N THR A 60 -2.83 7.50 -5.64
CA THR A 60 -1.57 7.58 -4.90
C THR A 60 -0.85 6.24 -4.98
N LEU A 61 0.32 6.22 -5.60
CA LEU A 61 1.20 5.07 -5.70
C LEU A 61 2.22 5.15 -4.57
N ARG A 62 2.47 4.02 -3.92
CA ARG A 62 3.48 3.86 -2.87
C ARG A 62 4.34 2.65 -3.21
N VAL A 63 5.64 2.87 -3.39
CA VAL A 63 6.60 1.86 -3.81
C VAL A 63 7.83 1.90 -2.90
N PRO A 64 8.14 0.83 -2.15
CA PRO A 64 9.35 0.73 -1.37
C PRO A 64 10.54 0.55 -2.31
N VAL A 65 11.63 1.21 -2.00
CA VAL A 65 12.89 1.14 -2.72
C VAL A 65 13.57 -0.18 -2.39
N ALA A 66 13.82 -0.99 -3.43
CA ALA A 66 14.58 -2.21 -3.32
C ALA A 66 16.09 -1.95 -3.24
N GLU A 67 16.83 -2.91 -2.67
CA GLU A 67 18.30 -2.87 -2.59
C GLU A 67 18.99 -2.67 -3.96
N SER A 68 18.35 -3.12 -5.05
CA SER A 68 18.88 -3.09 -6.41
C SER A 68 19.02 -1.68 -6.99
N ILE A 69 18.23 -0.74 -6.48
CA ILE A 69 18.25 0.67 -6.90
C ILE A 69 18.67 1.63 -5.79
N ALA A 70 18.96 1.12 -4.59
CA ALA A 70 19.51 1.91 -3.51
C ALA A 70 20.86 2.53 -3.90
N GLY A 71 21.09 3.77 -3.49
CA GLY A 71 22.25 4.59 -3.88
C GLY A 71 22.12 5.26 -5.25
N GLN A 72 21.01 5.06 -5.98
CA GLN A 72 20.72 5.79 -7.21
C GLN A 72 19.90 7.04 -6.93
N THR A 73 20.01 8.04 -7.80
CA THR A 73 19.18 9.23 -7.72
C THR A 73 17.74 8.93 -8.18
N LEU A 74 16.74 9.43 -7.47
CA LEU A 74 15.34 9.36 -7.91
C LEU A 74 15.18 10.13 -9.22
N SER A 75 14.87 9.40 -10.30
CA SER A 75 14.84 9.93 -11.66
C SER A 75 13.56 9.63 -12.42
N ALA A 76 12.83 8.55 -12.09
CA ALA A 76 11.55 8.27 -12.74
C ALA A 76 10.61 7.44 -11.88
N VAL A 77 9.32 7.73 -11.95
CA VAL A 77 8.23 6.89 -11.42
C VAL A 77 7.20 6.70 -12.53
N ALA A 78 6.80 5.46 -12.79
CA ALA A 78 5.87 5.14 -13.86
C ALA A 78 4.84 4.11 -13.42
N ALA A 79 3.68 4.11 -14.05
CA ALA A 79 2.65 3.10 -13.85
C ALA A 79 2.03 2.70 -15.18
N THR A 80 1.75 1.40 -15.31
CA THR A 80 1.14 0.78 -16.48
C THR A 80 -0.06 -0.05 -16.05
N TYR A 81 -1.22 0.34 -16.54
CA TYR A 81 -2.50 -0.29 -16.24
C TYR A 81 -2.86 -1.32 -17.31
N PRO A 82 -3.76 -2.27 -17.00
CA PRO A 82 -4.34 -3.15 -18.01
C PRO A 82 -5.00 -2.35 -19.12
N ARG A 83 -4.62 -2.67 -20.36
CA ARG A 83 -5.17 -2.02 -21.56
C ARG A 83 -6.68 -2.18 -21.62
N GLU A 84 -7.35 -1.18 -22.18
CA GLU A 84 -8.80 -1.18 -22.42
C GLU A 84 -9.64 -1.30 -21.12
N ARG A 85 -9.02 -1.15 -19.95
CA ARG A 85 -9.67 -1.15 -18.63
C ARG A 85 -9.62 0.22 -17.98
N PHE A 86 -8.42 0.76 -17.84
CA PHE A 86 -8.22 2.10 -17.28
C PHE A 86 -8.00 3.12 -18.41
N VAL A 87 -8.30 4.38 -18.11
CA VAL A 87 -7.93 5.51 -18.96
C VAL A 87 -7.03 6.45 -18.15
N VAL A 88 -5.84 6.71 -18.66
CA VAL A 88 -4.88 7.64 -18.05
C VAL A 88 -4.85 8.94 -18.86
N ASP A 89 -5.40 10.00 -18.28
CA ASP A 89 -5.39 11.34 -18.86
C ASP A 89 -4.10 12.07 -18.53
N SER A 90 -3.77 13.08 -19.35
CA SER A 90 -2.58 13.90 -19.13
C SER A 90 -2.73 14.79 -17.90
N ALA A 91 -1.72 14.79 -17.02
CA ALA A 91 -1.64 15.67 -15.87
C ALA A 91 -0.61 16.79 -16.07
N SER A 92 -0.89 17.98 -15.52
CA SER A 92 0.08 19.09 -15.48
C SER A 92 1.08 18.87 -14.36
N HIS A 93 2.30 19.39 -14.50
CA HIS A 93 3.35 19.20 -13.49
C HIS A 93 2.97 19.75 -12.11
N ASP A 94 2.19 20.83 -12.04
CA ASP A 94 1.72 21.41 -10.77
C ASP A 94 0.65 20.57 -10.08
N ALA A 95 0.02 19.63 -10.79
CA ALA A 95 -1.01 18.74 -10.27
C ALA A 95 -0.46 17.37 -9.85
N ILE A 96 0.81 17.09 -10.13
CA ILE A 96 1.50 15.85 -9.73
C ILE A 96 2.33 16.14 -8.50
N THR A 97 2.19 15.31 -7.47
CA THR A 97 3.04 15.38 -6.28
C THR A 97 3.91 14.14 -6.21
N VAL A 98 5.21 14.30 -6.02
CA VAL A 98 6.12 13.18 -5.75
C VAL A 98 6.79 13.42 -4.41
N GLY A 99 7.00 12.37 -3.62
CA GLY A 99 7.72 12.46 -2.37
C GLY A 99 8.29 11.13 -1.94
N VAL A 100 8.96 11.16 -0.79
CA VAL A 100 9.54 9.98 -0.14
C VAL A 100 9.13 9.98 1.32
N ASP A 101 8.66 8.83 1.79
CA ASP A 101 8.50 8.48 3.19
C ASP A 101 9.70 7.60 3.60
N ARG A 102 10.56 8.11 4.48
CA ARG A 102 11.76 7.40 4.94
C ARG A 102 11.51 6.64 6.24
N THR A 103 10.42 6.94 6.94
CA THR A 103 10.12 6.34 8.24
C THR A 103 9.09 5.21 8.14
N GLY A 104 8.40 5.10 7.00
CA GLY A 104 7.33 4.13 6.77
C GLY A 104 6.08 4.42 7.60
N ASP A 105 5.91 5.67 8.07
CA ASP A 105 4.75 6.07 8.87
C ASP A 105 3.58 6.59 8.02
N GLY A 106 3.77 6.62 6.69
CA GLY A 106 2.83 7.10 5.70
C GLY A 106 2.90 8.60 5.45
N ALA A 107 3.72 9.36 6.19
CA ALA A 107 3.93 10.78 5.96
C ALA A 107 5.12 11.02 5.02
N LEU A 108 5.01 12.02 4.15
CA LEU A 108 6.14 12.43 3.32
C LEU A 108 7.19 13.13 4.19
N ASP A 109 8.37 12.55 4.24
CA ASP A 109 9.58 13.11 4.81
C ASP A 109 10.20 14.18 3.90
N GLU A 110 10.10 13.94 2.60
CA GLU A 110 10.60 14.79 1.54
C GLU A 110 9.55 14.88 0.43
N GLU A 111 9.20 16.09 0.03
CA GLU A 111 8.22 16.37 -1.02
C GLU A 111 8.88 17.17 -2.12
N PHE A 112 8.63 16.77 -3.36
CA PHE A 112 9.14 17.37 -4.58
C PHE A 112 7.99 18.05 -5.31
N GLY A 113 8.06 19.38 -5.39
CA GLY A 113 7.11 20.17 -6.18
C GLY A 113 7.37 20.09 -7.68
N SER A 114 6.57 20.83 -8.45
CA SER A 114 6.63 20.84 -9.92
C SER A 114 8.00 21.18 -10.50
N ASP A 115 8.82 21.97 -9.82
CA ASP A 115 10.16 22.35 -10.28
C ASP A 115 11.14 21.16 -10.37
N ALA A 116 10.87 20.09 -9.62
CA ALA A 116 11.65 18.86 -9.65
C ALA A 116 11.18 17.88 -10.73
N ILE A 117 10.02 18.11 -11.35
CA ILE A 117 9.47 17.27 -12.42
C ILE A 117 10.01 17.80 -13.75
N SER A 118 10.90 17.03 -14.37
CA SER A 118 11.47 17.38 -15.68
C SER A 118 10.59 16.94 -16.85
N GLY A 119 9.67 15.99 -16.61
CA GLY A 119 8.71 15.55 -17.62
C GLY A 119 7.56 14.73 -17.03
N ALA A 120 6.39 14.83 -17.65
CA ALA A 120 5.25 13.96 -17.38
C ALA A 120 4.70 13.52 -18.73
N ASN A 121 4.88 12.25 -19.06
CA ASN A 121 4.43 11.66 -20.31
C ASN A 121 3.36 10.63 -19.99
N ASN A 122 2.27 10.61 -20.75
CA ASN A 122 1.25 9.59 -20.62
C ASN A 122 0.80 9.09 -22.00
N ASN A 123 0.16 7.93 -21.97
CA ASN A 123 -0.69 7.42 -23.04
C ASN A 123 -1.99 6.91 -22.40
N ASP A 124 -2.86 6.27 -23.18
CA ASP A 124 -4.19 5.87 -22.75
C ASP A 124 -4.21 4.92 -21.53
N TYR A 125 -3.12 4.20 -21.23
CA TYR A 125 -3.08 3.20 -20.17
C TYR A 125 -1.80 3.26 -19.30
N SER A 126 -0.94 4.26 -19.47
CA SER A 126 0.28 4.38 -18.68
C SER A 126 0.75 5.82 -18.56
N PHE A 127 1.50 6.12 -17.52
CA PHE A 127 2.23 7.37 -17.37
C PHE A 127 3.66 7.13 -16.89
N THR A 128 4.52 8.10 -17.16
CA THR A 128 5.90 8.19 -16.67
C THR A 128 6.16 9.63 -16.25
N VAL A 129 6.51 9.80 -14.98
CA VAL A 129 6.95 11.07 -14.40
C VAL A 129 8.46 11.01 -14.25
N THR A 130 9.16 11.84 -15.01
CA THR A 130 10.61 11.98 -14.96
C THR A 130 10.96 13.14 -14.03
N MET A 131 11.98 12.95 -13.21
CA MET A 131 12.40 13.90 -12.20
C MET A 131 13.85 14.33 -12.38
N ASP A 132 14.15 15.55 -11.97
CA ASP A 132 15.50 16.10 -11.84
C ASP A 132 15.73 16.43 -10.36
N THR A 133 15.87 15.38 -9.55
CA THR A 133 16.17 15.52 -8.11
C THR A 133 17.65 15.27 -7.85
N ALA A 134 18.12 15.68 -6.66
CA ALA A 134 19.39 15.23 -6.11
C ALA A 134 19.21 14.15 -5.02
N TYR A 135 17.99 13.60 -4.88
CA TYR A 135 17.67 12.65 -3.82
C TYR A 135 18.25 11.28 -4.14
N GLU A 136 19.09 10.76 -3.24
CA GLU A 136 19.64 9.41 -3.34
C GLU A 136 18.72 8.43 -2.61
N LEU A 137 18.15 7.49 -3.36
CA LEU A 137 17.24 6.46 -2.86
C LEU A 137 17.94 5.55 -1.85
N ARG A 138 17.29 5.24 -0.74
CA ARG A 138 17.78 4.28 0.25
C ARG A 138 16.85 3.08 0.30
N GLU A 139 17.42 1.90 0.48
CA GLU A 139 16.63 0.69 0.71
C GLU A 139 15.66 0.90 1.88
N GLY A 140 14.39 0.57 1.66
CA GLY A 140 13.32 0.74 2.65
C GLY A 140 12.65 2.12 2.66
N ASP A 141 13.16 3.12 1.93
CA ASP A 141 12.40 4.33 1.63
C ASP A 141 11.14 3.95 0.82
N VAL A 142 10.04 4.69 0.97
CA VAL A 142 8.83 4.52 0.17
C VAL A 142 8.65 5.76 -0.71
N VAL A 143 8.78 5.58 -2.01
CA VAL A 143 8.48 6.62 -2.99
C VAL A 143 6.96 6.71 -3.15
N VAL A 144 6.43 7.91 -3.01
CA VAL A 144 5.01 8.21 -3.11
C VAL A 144 4.77 9.13 -4.30
N LEU A 145 3.82 8.78 -5.16
CA LEU A 145 3.40 9.59 -6.30
C LEU A 145 1.89 9.75 -6.30
N ASP A 146 1.41 10.98 -6.34
CA ASP A 146 0.00 11.29 -6.58
C ASP A 146 -0.22 11.72 -8.03
N TYR A 147 -1.02 10.94 -8.76
CA TYR A 147 -1.40 11.21 -10.15
C TYR A 147 -2.90 11.53 -10.24
N PRO A 148 -3.29 12.73 -10.70
CA PRO A 148 -4.64 13.26 -10.46
C PRO A 148 -5.75 12.75 -11.38
N THR A 149 -5.40 12.12 -12.52
CA THR A 149 -6.34 11.90 -13.63
C THR A 149 -6.28 10.48 -14.17
N VAL A 150 -6.76 9.51 -13.38
CA VAL A 150 -6.96 8.11 -13.81
C VAL A 150 -8.44 7.75 -13.70
N SER A 151 -9.00 7.15 -14.75
CA SER A 151 -10.37 6.62 -14.76
C SER A 151 -10.37 5.11 -14.58
N ASN A 152 -11.20 4.65 -13.65
CA ASN A 152 -11.39 3.23 -13.33
C ASN A 152 -12.17 2.50 -14.43
N PRO A 153 -12.01 1.16 -14.53
CA PRO A 153 -12.79 0.34 -15.43
C PRO A 153 -14.29 0.34 -15.10
N GLN A 154 -15.09 -0.03 -16.11
CA GLN A 154 -16.54 -0.18 -15.96
C GLN A 154 -16.94 -1.39 -15.11
N GLU A 155 -16.10 -2.43 -15.09
CA GLU A 155 -16.38 -3.66 -14.34
C GLU A 155 -15.64 -3.62 -13.01
N ALA A 156 -16.37 -3.82 -11.91
CA ALA A 156 -15.77 -4.10 -10.61
C ALA A 156 -14.91 -5.37 -10.67
N GLY A 157 -13.83 -5.40 -9.90
CA GLY A 157 -12.88 -6.51 -9.89
C GLY A 157 -11.48 -6.07 -9.47
N GLU A 158 -10.56 -7.04 -9.44
CA GLU A 158 -9.15 -6.80 -9.16
C GLU A 158 -8.36 -6.71 -10.46
N TYR A 159 -7.48 -5.71 -10.54
CA TYR A 159 -6.68 -5.39 -11.71
C TYR A 159 -5.22 -5.20 -11.35
N ASP A 160 -4.33 -5.96 -12.01
CA ASP A 160 -2.89 -5.84 -11.80
C ASP A 160 -2.31 -4.60 -12.50
N VAL A 161 -1.73 -3.69 -11.73
CA VAL A 161 -1.05 -2.49 -12.23
C VAL A 161 0.45 -2.66 -12.02
N SER A 162 1.24 -2.49 -13.09
CA SER A 162 2.71 -2.50 -12.99
C SER A 162 3.20 -1.10 -12.63
N ILE A 163 4.00 -0.98 -11.58
CA ILE A 163 4.66 0.26 -11.17
C ILE A 163 6.16 0.09 -11.38
N THR A 164 6.79 1.11 -11.95
CA THR A 164 8.24 1.11 -12.21
C THR A 164 8.90 2.31 -11.53
N LEU A 165 10.01 2.05 -10.84
CA LEU A 165 10.86 3.04 -10.21
C LEU A 165 12.25 3.04 -10.87
N ASN A 166 12.71 4.23 -11.28
CA ASN A 166 13.94 4.46 -12.04
C ASN A 166 14.10 3.58 -13.30
N ASP A 167 12.98 3.19 -13.94
CA ASP A 167 12.97 2.27 -15.11
C ASP A 167 13.71 0.93 -14.87
N GLN A 168 13.91 0.55 -13.60
CA GLN A 168 14.75 -0.59 -13.22
C GLN A 168 14.08 -1.52 -12.22
N GLN A 169 13.42 -0.97 -11.21
CA GLN A 169 12.61 -1.75 -10.29
C GLN A 169 11.18 -1.78 -10.81
N GLU A 170 10.65 -2.97 -11.08
CA GLU A 170 9.25 -3.17 -11.46
C GLU A 170 8.55 -3.99 -10.37
N THR A 171 7.34 -3.58 -10.02
CA THR A 171 6.43 -4.34 -9.15
C THR A 171 5.02 -4.35 -9.71
N VAL A 172 4.24 -5.37 -9.37
CA VAL A 172 2.85 -5.51 -9.79
C VAL A 172 1.97 -5.45 -8.55
N VAL A 173 1.04 -4.49 -8.53
CA VAL A 173 0.14 -4.24 -7.40
C VAL A 173 -1.30 -4.46 -7.86
N PRO A 174 -2.07 -5.32 -7.18
CA PRO A 174 -3.49 -5.47 -7.46
C PRO A 174 -4.26 -4.23 -6.98
N VAL A 175 -5.18 -3.77 -7.82
CA VAL A 175 -6.10 -2.65 -7.52
C VAL A 175 -7.52 -3.17 -7.55
N ALA A 176 -8.23 -3.05 -6.44
CA ALA A 176 -9.63 -3.41 -6.32
C ALA A 176 -10.55 -2.25 -6.73
N ILE A 177 -11.52 -2.54 -7.59
CA ILE A 177 -12.60 -1.64 -8.02
C ILE A 177 -13.91 -2.22 -7.51
N GLU A 178 -14.68 -1.43 -6.75
CA GLU A 178 -15.87 -1.88 -5.99
C GLU A 178 -17.07 -0.94 -6.05
#